data_AF-A0A940U4X9-F1
#
_entry.id   AF-A0A940U4X9-F1
#
_cell.length_a   1.000
_cell.length_b   1.000
_cell.length_c   1.000
_cell.angle_alpha   90.00
_cell.angle_beta   90.00
_cell.angle_gamma   90.00
#
_symmetry.space_group_name_H-M   'P 1'
#
loop_
_entity.id
_entity.type
_entity.pdbx_description
1 polymer ?
#
loop_
_entity_poly.entity_id
_entity_poly.type
_entity_poly.pdbx_seq_one_letter_code
_entity_poly.pdbx_strand_id
1 'polypeptide(L)' 'MGRIEDKFNTLKERGEKALVVYLTAGCPNLKATREFIFALEKAGVDILELGV' A
#
# COMPACT_ATOMS: atom_id res chain seq x y z
N MET A 1 -14.16 0.67 11.95
CA MET A 1 -13.79 -0.30 10.92
C MET A 1 -13.63 0.38 9.57
N GLY A 2 -12.41 0.88 9.34
CA GLY A 2 -11.93 1.25 8.02
C GLY A 2 -10.80 0.32 7.60
N ARG A 3 -10.48 0.29 6.30
CA ARG A 3 -9.47 -0.64 5.73
C ARG A 3 -8.12 -0.61 6.45
N ILE A 4 -7.70 0.56 6.94
CA ILE A 4 -6.43 0.72 7.68
C ILE A 4 -6.49 -0.02 9.03
N GLU A 5 -7.58 0.18 9.78
CA GLU A 5 -7.81 -0.48 11.07
C GLU A 5 -7.87 -2.01 10.89
N ASP A 6 -8.62 -2.50 9.91
CA ASP A 6 -8.77 -3.92 9.62
C ASP A 6 -7.42 -4.57 9.23
N LYS A 7 -6.59 -3.85 8.47
CA LYS A 7 -5.24 -4.31 8.09
C LYS A 7 -4.33 -4.42 9.29
N PHE A 8 -4.28 -3.42 10.17
CA PHE A 8 -3.48 -3.49 11.39
C PHE A 8 -3.94 -4.60 12.34
N ASN A 9 -5.25 -4.83 12.47
CA ASN A 9 -5.78 -5.94 13.26
C ASN A 9 -5.31 -7.29 12.70
N THR A 10 -5.42 -7.48 11.39
CA THR A 10 -4.96 -8.70 10.71
C THR A 10 -3.45 -8.94 10.91
N LEU A 11 -2.63 -7.89 10.77
CA LEU A 11 -1.18 -7.99 10.97
C LEU A 11 -0.83 -8.31 12.44
N LYS A 12 -1.54 -7.71 13.39
CA LYS A 12 -1.37 -7.97 14.82
C LYS A 12 -1.71 -9.42 15.18
N GLU A 13 -2.79 -9.96 14.63
CA GLU A 13 -3.18 -11.38 14.82
C GLU A 13 -2.10 -12.34 14.29
N ARG A 14 -1.38 -11.95 13.23
CA ARG A 14 -0.28 -12.73 12.64
C ARG A 14 1.08 -12.48 13.29
N GLY A 15 1.19 -11.50 14.19
CA GLY A 15 2.48 -11.09 14.75
C GLY A 15 3.42 -10.41 13.74
N GLU A 16 2.87 -9.89 12.64
CA GLU A 16 3.61 -9.25 11.55
C GLU A 16 3.74 -7.73 11.75
N LYS A 17 4.68 -7.11 11.03
CA LYS A 17 4.82 -5.65 10.94
C LYS A 17 4.27 -5.17 9.61
N ALA A 18 3.69 -3.96 9.61
CA ALA A 18 3.18 -3.36 8.38
C ALA A 18 4.31 -2.86 7.47
N LEU A 19 4.25 -3.20 6.19
CA LEU A 19 5.01 -2.53 5.15
C LEU A 19 4.19 -1.37 4.56
N VAL A 20 4.64 -0.14 4.82
CA VAL A 20 4.01 1.09 4.29
C VAL A 20 4.91 1.68 3.23
N VAL A 21 4.38 1.92 2.03
CA VAL A 21 5.12 2.50 0.90
C VAL A 21 4.50 3.82 0.50
N TYR A 22 5.34 4.80 0.19
CA TYR A 22 4.93 6.07 -0.39
C TYR A 22 5.23 6.11 -1.90
N LEU A 23 4.27 6.60 -2.68
CA LEU A 23 4.38 6.82 -4.11
C LEU A 23 3.82 8.20 -4.47
N THR A 24 4.52 8.96 -5.30
CA THR A 24 3.98 10.20 -5.87
C THR A 24 3.10 9.87 -7.08
N ALA A 25 1.84 10.30 -7.06
CA ALA A 25 0.93 10.14 -8.19
C ALA A 25 1.45 10.89 -9.42
N GLY A 26 1.36 10.24 -10.59
CA GLY A 26 1.79 10.85 -11.84
C GLY A 26 3.30 10.82 -12.07
N CYS A 27 4.09 10.19 -11.20
CA CYS A 27 5.53 10.00 -11.42
C CYS A 27 5.84 8.55 -11.88
N PRO A 28 6.44 8.31 -13.05
CA PRO A 28 6.73 9.27 -14.13
C PRO A 28 5.49 9.69 -14.95
N ASN A 29 4.36 8.97 -14.84
CA ASN A 29 3.05 9.34 -15.40
C ASN A 29 1.94 8.53 -14.72
N LEU A 30 0.66 8.89 -14.92
CA LEU A 30 -0.47 8.21 -14.28
C LEU A 30 -0.62 6.73 -14.67
N LYS A 31 -0.19 6.35 -15.88
CA LYS A 31 -0.18 4.95 -16.31
C LYS A 31 0.81 4.14 -15.46
N ALA A 32 2.01 4.66 -15.26
CA ALA A 32 3.02 4.05 -14.41
C ALA A 32 2.56 3.97 -12.95
N THR A 33 1.91 5.02 -12.41
CA THR A 33 1.32 4.97 -11.05
C THR A 33 0.35 3.79 -10.91
N ARG A 34 -0.53 3.57 -11.89
CA ARG A 34 -1.46 2.42 -11.88
C ARG A 34 -0.72 1.09 -11.88
N GLU A 35 0.30 0.94 -12.73
CA GLU A 35 1.11 -0.28 -12.81
C GLU A 35 1.84 -0.55 -11.49
N PHE A 36 2.39 0.48 -10.85
CA PHE A 36 3.07 0.38 -9.56
C PHE A 36 2.14 -0.03 -8.43
N ILE A 37 0.92 0.49 -8.36
CA ILE A 37 -0.06 0.10 -7.33
C ILE A 37 -0.28 -1.42 -7.32
N PHE A 38 -0.52 -2.02 -8.49
CA PHE A 38 -0.74 -3.48 -8.60
C PHE A 38 0.54 -4.29 -8.38
N ALA A 39 1.70 -3.74 -8.74
CA ALA A 39 2.98 -4.39 -8.46
C ALA A 39 3.28 -4.41 -6.96
N LEU A 40 3.02 -3.31 -6.25
CA LEU A 40 3.23 -3.16 -4.80
C LEU A 40 2.27 -4.05 -4.00
N GLU A 41 1.01 -4.17 -4.43
CA GLU A 41 0.05 -5.13 -3.85
C GLU A 41 0.62 -6.57 -3.91
N LYS A 42 1.11 -6.99 -5.08
CA LYS A 42 1.72 -8.32 -5.26
C LYS A 42 3.03 -8.51 -4.48
N ALA A 43 3.74 -7.42 -4.22
CA ALA A 43 4.98 -7.42 -3.43
C ALA A 43 4.73 -7.50 -1.91
N GLY A 44 3.46 -7.45 -1.47
CA GLY A 44 3.10 -7.56 -0.06
C GLY A 44 3.06 -6.22 0.68
N VAL A 45 2.86 -5.10 -0.02
CA VAL A 45 2.60 -3.81 0.65
C VAL A 45 1.25 -3.86 1.36
N ASP A 46 1.25 -3.47 2.64
CA ASP A 46 0.04 -3.47 3.46
C ASP A 46 -0.76 -2.19 3.31
N ILE A 47 -0.05 -1.06 3.23
CA ILE A 47 -0.61 0.29 3.12
C ILE A 47 0.20 1.06 2.09
N LEU A 48 -0.50 1.68 1.15
CA LEU A 48 0.09 2.57 0.16
C LEU A 48 -0.33 4.02 0.46
N GLU A 49 0.66 4.88 0.63
CA GLU A 49 0.49 6.33 0.66
C GLU A 49 0.69 6.88 -0.76
N LEU A 50 -0.32 7.58 -1.28
CA LEU A 50 -0.28 8.19 -2.60
C LEU A 50 -0.23 9.72 -2.45
N GLY A 51 0.92 10.32 -2.76
CA GLY A 51 1.08 11.79 -2.77
C GLY A 51 0.43 12.41 -4.02
N VAL A 52 -0.28 13.51 -3.84
CA VAL A 52 -0.98 14.27 -4.90
C VAL A 52 -0.40 15.68 -5.00
#